data_AF-A0A2H3B1Z6-F1
#
_entry.id   AF-A0A2H3B1Z6-F1
#
_cell.length_a   1.000
_cell.length_b   1.000
_cell.length_c   1.000
_cell.angle_alpha   90.00
_cell.angle_beta   90.00
_cell.angle_gamma   90.00
#
_symmetry.space_group_name_H-M   'P 1'
#
loop_
_entity.id
_entity.type
_entity.pdbx_description
1 polymer ?
#
loop_
_entity_poly.entity_id
_entity_poly.type
_entity_poly.pdbx_seq_one_letter_code
_entity_poly.pdbx_strand_id
1 'polypeptide(L)'
;MSTWRTCIRNNLCRKELPGDDSDRLTDETLLELHKFKTCNEGTVITKTGDTEVLPQQNTYTAPPGVKLVIPSLLANTSCAILGIEGLLDYLNCALGTSYTLEIPSMTSLLEACITKKYDFGTVYGRLRARWFNENWTIIQDTLQKDKTNDRDMRKKALVGGRINDLHINPRRVWDLYSNRVIPLWILHPERQEGPNGPWAVSHAWMAIERRQSVWTPINGYKWPIPIPKDANLDRIRNEMLNLGAEYVWLDVLCLRQRGGGSWCRELLRANEWKLDVATIGHMYQGAKVVYNLSGLGRPLGLDAADLHNPRCWFRRAWTLQETSANHIIARDTEDGPLHAEP
;
A
#
# COMPACT_ATOMS: atom_id res chain seq x y z
N MET A 1 -22.12 31.58 -5.66
CA MET A 1 -22.70 30.34 -5.10
C MET A 1 -23.49 29.50 -6.12
N SER A 2 -23.22 29.59 -7.43
CA SER A 2 -23.97 28.86 -8.47
C SER A 2 -23.13 27.87 -9.32
N THR A 3 -21.82 27.72 -9.06
CA THR A 3 -20.94 26.83 -9.85
C THR A 3 -20.57 25.51 -9.15
N TRP A 4 -21.03 25.28 -7.92
CA TRP A 4 -20.75 24.06 -7.14
C TRP A 4 -21.55 22.82 -7.57
N ARG A 5 -22.67 22.98 -8.30
CA ARG A 5 -23.60 21.86 -8.58
C ARG A 5 -23.41 21.20 -9.95
N THR A 6 -22.65 21.78 -10.87
CA THR A 6 -22.61 21.28 -12.27
C THR A 6 -21.49 20.25 -12.51
N CYS A 7 -20.40 20.30 -11.74
CA CYS A 7 -19.24 19.41 -11.97
C CYS A 7 -19.43 17.98 -11.42
N ILE A 8 -20.39 17.77 -10.50
CA ILE A 8 -20.71 16.43 -9.98
C ILE A 8 -21.64 15.65 -10.95
N ARG A 9 -22.35 16.35 -11.85
CA ARG A 9 -23.32 15.72 -12.78
C ARG A 9 -22.76 15.36 -14.16
N ASN A 10 -21.71 16.04 -14.63
CA ASN A 10 -21.17 15.78 -15.97
C ASN A 10 -19.81 15.11 -15.85
N ASN A 11 -19.76 13.83 -16.25
CA ASN A 11 -18.60 12.93 -16.43
C ASN A 11 -17.48 13.50 -17.37
N LEU A 12 -17.11 14.77 -17.22
CA LEU A 12 -16.14 15.49 -18.06
C LEU A 12 -14.71 15.40 -17.47
N CYS A 13 -14.32 14.20 -17.05
CA CYS A 13 -12.96 13.89 -16.62
C CYS A 13 -12.52 12.52 -17.13
N ARG A 14 -12.75 12.24 -18.42
CA ARG A 14 -11.92 11.28 -19.17
C ARG A 14 -10.82 12.07 -19.86
N LYS A 15 -9.62 12.03 -19.29
CA LYS A 15 -8.43 11.97 -20.14
C LYS A 15 -8.17 10.49 -20.36
N GLU A 16 -8.06 10.13 -21.63
CA GLU A 16 -7.70 8.81 -22.11
C GLU A 16 -6.37 8.40 -21.46
N LEU A 17 -6.40 7.24 -20.82
CA LEU A 17 -5.19 6.48 -20.50
C LEU A 17 -4.57 6.03 -21.83
N PRO A 18 -3.26 5.76 -21.91
CA PRO A 18 -2.66 5.19 -23.11
C PRO A 18 -3.44 3.94 -23.54
N GLY A 19 -3.59 3.81 -24.86
CA GLY A 19 -4.59 2.99 -25.55
C GLY A 19 -4.69 1.53 -25.11
N ASP A 20 -5.93 1.08 -25.24
CA ASP A 20 -6.44 -0.27 -25.11
C ASP A 20 -5.86 -1.15 -26.23
N ASP A 21 -4.73 -1.81 -25.95
CA ASP A 21 -4.12 -2.83 -26.81
C ASP A 21 -3.37 -3.86 -25.94
N SER A 22 -4.06 -4.45 -24.95
CA SER A 22 -3.54 -5.64 -24.24
C SER A 22 -4.62 -6.44 -23.48
N ASP A 23 -5.76 -6.74 -24.09
CA ASP A 23 -6.77 -7.62 -23.44
C ASP A 23 -6.38 -9.12 -23.48
N ARG A 24 -5.19 -9.45 -23.99
CA ARG A 24 -4.63 -10.80 -23.93
C ARG A 24 -3.38 -10.83 -23.06
N LEU A 25 -3.42 -11.66 -22.02
CA LEU A 25 -2.24 -12.04 -21.25
C LEU A 25 -1.23 -12.70 -22.19
N THR A 26 0.06 -12.39 -22.03
CA THR A 26 1.12 -13.07 -22.78
C THR A 26 1.21 -14.54 -22.35
N ASP A 27 1.71 -15.42 -23.21
CA ASP A 27 1.93 -16.85 -22.87
C ASP A 27 2.81 -17.01 -21.63
N GLU A 28 3.80 -16.13 -21.46
CA GLU A 28 4.65 -16.06 -20.27
C GLU A 28 3.86 -15.69 -19.00
N THR A 29 2.94 -14.73 -19.10
CA THR A 29 2.07 -14.34 -17.99
C THR A 29 1.12 -15.48 -17.61
N LEU A 30 0.56 -16.18 -18.60
CA LEU A 30 -0.31 -17.34 -18.38
C LEU A 30 0.45 -18.48 -17.71
N LEU A 31 1.70 -18.72 -18.09
CA LEU A 31 2.55 -19.73 -17.48
C LEU A 31 2.84 -19.43 -16.00
N GLU A 32 3.20 -18.19 -15.67
CA GLU A 32 3.44 -17.77 -14.28
C GLU A 32 2.17 -17.84 -13.41
N LEU A 33 1.03 -17.43 -13.96
CA LEU A 33 -0.26 -17.58 -13.29
C LEU A 33 -0.63 -19.06 -13.08
N HIS A 34 -0.35 -19.92 -14.06
CA HIS A 34 -0.57 -21.37 -13.94
C HIS A 34 0.30 -21.99 -12.84
N LYS A 35 1.58 -21.59 -12.71
CA LYS A 35 2.45 -22.03 -11.61
C LYS A 35 1.82 -21.73 -10.25
N PHE A 36 1.33 -20.49 -10.06
CA PHE A 36 0.64 -20.11 -8.82
C PHE A 36 -0.63 -20.94 -8.58
N LYS A 37 -1.43 -21.20 -9.63
CA LYS A 37 -2.68 -21.98 -9.52
C LYS A 37 -2.47 -23.41 -9.02
N THR A 38 -1.30 -24.01 -9.24
CA THR A 38 -1.02 -25.37 -8.75
C THR A 38 -0.81 -25.46 -7.23
N CYS A 39 -0.77 -24.33 -6.50
CA CYS A 39 -0.64 -24.24 -5.03
C CYS A 39 0.46 -25.12 -4.38
N ASN A 40 1.43 -25.61 -5.18
CA ASN A 40 2.38 -26.67 -4.81
C ASN A 40 3.77 -26.15 -4.43
N GLU A 41 4.06 -24.87 -4.65
CA GLU A 41 5.33 -24.24 -4.30
C GLU A 41 5.04 -23.04 -3.39
N GLY A 42 5.78 -22.89 -2.28
CA GLY A 42 5.66 -21.71 -1.43
C GLY A 42 5.88 -20.43 -2.22
N THR A 43 5.22 -19.32 -1.85
CA THR A 43 5.38 -18.06 -2.59
C THR A 43 6.83 -17.57 -2.49
N VAL A 44 7.55 -17.62 -3.61
CA VAL A 44 8.83 -16.94 -3.79
C VAL A 44 8.60 -15.72 -4.67
N ILE A 45 8.92 -14.53 -4.14
CA ILE A 45 8.88 -13.28 -4.89
C ILE A 45 10.31 -12.88 -5.18
N THR A 46 10.76 -13.10 -6.42
CA THR A 46 12.11 -12.76 -6.86
C THR A 46 12.10 -11.53 -7.77
N LYS A 47 13.08 -10.65 -7.62
CA LYS A 47 13.37 -9.59 -8.57
C LYS A 47 14.83 -9.67 -9.03
N THR A 48 15.03 -9.94 -10.31
CA THR A 48 16.35 -9.92 -10.98
C THR A 48 16.61 -8.57 -11.65
N GLY A 49 17.81 -8.04 -11.43
CA GLY A 49 18.30 -6.79 -12.03
C GLY A 49 19.62 -6.36 -11.40
N ASP A 50 20.66 -6.25 -12.24
CA ASP A 50 22.07 -6.07 -11.89
C ASP A 50 22.34 -4.84 -11.01
N THR A 51 22.63 -5.10 -9.75
CA THR A 51 23.60 -4.35 -8.91
C THR A 51 23.68 -5.05 -7.55
N GLU A 52 24.89 -5.33 -7.08
CA GLU A 52 25.19 -5.87 -5.75
C GLU A 52 24.53 -5.02 -4.65
N VAL A 53 23.34 -5.42 -4.16
CA VAL A 53 22.74 -4.81 -2.97
C VAL A 53 21.91 -5.87 -2.22
N LEU A 54 22.23 -6.01 -0.92
CA LEU A 54 21.55 -6.71 0.19
C LEU A 54 20.58 -7.86 -0.17
N PRO A 55 20.89 -9.12 0.21
CA PRO A 55 20.06 -10.31 -0.08
C PRO A 55 18.57 -10.18 0.30
N GLN A 56 18.28 -9.49 1.41
CA GLN A 56 16.92 -9.30 1.96
C GLN A 56 15.99 -8.46 1.05
N GLN A 57 16.51 -7.87 -0.02
CA GLN A 57 15.77 -7.01 -0.95
C GLN A 57 15.26 -7.78 -2.18
N ASN A 58 16.04 -8.76 -2.61
CA ASN A 58 15.91 -9.34 -3.94
C ASN A 58 14.89 -10.46 -3.95
N THR A 59 14.75 -11.13 -2.81
CA THR A 59 13.84 -12.26 -2.67
C THR A 59 13.10 -12.20 -1.34
N TYR A 60 11.80 -12.43 -1.40
CA TYR A 60 11.02 -12.85 -0.25
C TYR A 60 10.64 -14.32 -0.46
N THR A 61 10.93 -15.16 0.53
CA THR A 61 10.46 -16.54 0.56
C THR A 61 9.47 -16.66 1.71
N ALA A 62 8.23 -17.00 1.39
CA ALA A 62 7.22 -17.21 2.41
C ALA A 62 7.65 -18.34 3.36
N PRO A 63 7.50 -18.18 4.69
CA PRO A 63 7.72 -19.28 5.62
C PRO A 63 6.81 -20.48 5.28
N PRO A 64 7.22 -21.72 5.57
CA PRO A 64 6.40 -22.90 5.33
C PRO A 64 4.99 -22.73 5.92
N GLY A 65 3.96 -22.94 5.09
CA GLY A 65 2.55 -22.81 5.49
C GLY A 65 1.94 -21.41 5.33
N VAL A 66 2.72 -20.37 4.99
CA VAL A 66 2.19 -19.02 4.75
C VAL A 66 1.77 -18.87 3.28
N LYS A 67 0.46 -18.92 3.00
CA LYS A 67 -0.10 -18.80 1.63
C LYS A 67 -0.57 -17.40 1.25
N LEU A 68 -0.40 -16.41 2.13
CA LEU A 68 -1.12 -15.14 2.03
C LEU A 68 -0.44 -14.05 1.18
N VAL A 69 0.82 -14.21 0.79
CA VAL A 69 1.54 -13.18 0.02
C VAL A 69 1.38 -13.48 -1.47
N ILE A 70 0.79 -12.56 -2.22
CA ILE A 70 0.58 -12.74 -3.67
C ILE A 70 1.67 -12.03 -4.48
N PRO A 71 2.16 -12.62 -5.59
CA PRO A 71 3.15 -11.97 -6.43
C PRO A 71 2.58 -10.73 -7.12
N SER A 72 3.44 -9.77 -7.45
CA SER A 72 3.03 -8.50 -8.10
C SER A 72 2.29 -8.73 -9.42
N LEU A 73 2.67 -9.77 -10.18
CA LEU A 73 2.00 -10.16 -11.42
C LEU A 73 0.52 -10.53 -11.20
N LEU A 74 0.26 -11.45 -10.28
CA LEU A 74 -1.11 -11.83 -9.92
C LEU A 74 -1.87 -10.62 -9.37
N ALA A 75 -1.28 -9.85 -8.46
CA ALA A 75 -1.91 -8.64 -7.91
C ALA A 75 -2.38 -7.66 -8.99
N ASN A 76 -1.59 -7.50 -10.06
CA ASN A 76 -1.88 -6.59 -11.18
C ASN A 76 -2.86 -7.15 -12.21
N THR A 77 -3.21 -8.43 -12.12
CA THR A 77 -4.10 -9.08 -13.09
C THR A 77 -5.53 -8.56 -12.92
N SER A 78 -6.17 -8.14 -14.01
CA SER A 78 -7.56 -7.66 -14.00
C SER A 78 -8.52 -8.78 -13.63
N CYS A 79 -9.46 -8.53 -12.70
CA CYS A 79 -10.50 -9.51 -12.39
C CYS A 79 -11.44 -9.78 -13.58
N ALA A 80 -11.56 -8.86 -14.53
CA ALA A 80 -12.34 -9.08 -15.74
C ALA A 80 -11.69 -10.14 -16.65
N ILE A 81 -10.35 -10.20 -16.68
CA ILE A 81 -9.61 -11.21 -17.43
C ILE A 81 -9.72 -12.58 -16.76
N LEU A 82 -9.68 -12.62 -15.42
CA LEU A 82 -9.80 -13.87 -14.66
C LEU A 82 -11.19 -14.51 -14.76
N GLY A 83 -12.23 -13.69 -14.97
CA GLY A 83 -13.61 -14.11 -14.78
C GLY A 83 -13.91 -14.42 -13.30
N ILE A 84 -15.17 -14.73 -13.01
CA ILE A 84 -15.60 -14.99 -11.62
C ILE A 84 -15.02 -16.29 -11.07
N GLU A 85 -14.97 -17.35 -11.90
CA GLU A 85 -14.39 -18.64 -11.53
C GLU A 85 -12.90 -18.51 -11.26
N GLY A 86 -12.13 -17.91 -12.17
CA GLY A 86 -10.70 -17.69 -11.98
C GLY A 86 -10.40 -16.79 -10.78
N LEU A 87 -11.21 -15.74 -10.56
CA LEU A 87 -11.07 -14.90 -9.37
C LEU A 87 -11.24 -15.72 -8.07
N LEU A 88 -12.27 -16.55 -7.99
CA LEU A 88 -12.51 -17.40 -6.83
C LEU A 88 -11.41 -18.46 -6.65
N ASP A 89 -10.96 -19.09 -7.73
CA ASP A 89 -9.86 -20.07 -7.72
C ASP A 89 -8.58 -19.48 -7.13
N TYR A 90 -8.17 -18.30 -7.59
CA TYR A 90 -6.96 -17.64 -7.08
C TYR A 90 -7.13 -17.16 -5.64
N LEU A 91 -8.32 -16.71 -5.24
CA LEU A 91 -8.62 -16.37 -3.85
C LEU A 91 -8.53 -17.61 -2.95
N ASN A 92 -9.14 -18.72 -3.36
CA ASN A 92 -9.09 -20.00 -2.68
C ASN A 92 -7.65 -20.52 -2.55
N CYS A 93 -6.85 -20.47 -3.62
CA CYS A 93 -5.45 -20.89 -3.56
C CYS A 93 -4.62 -20.02 -2.61
N ALA A 94 -4.74 -18.69 -2.70
CA ALA A 94 -4.01 -17.76 -1.84
C ALA A 94 -4.45 -17.85 -0.36
N LEU A 95 -5.73 -18.13 -0.09
CA LEU A 95 -6.27 -18.13 1.27
C LEU A 95 -6.36 -19.54 1.86
N GLY A 96 -6.02 -20.57 1.08
CA GLY A 96 -6.10 -21.97 1.50
C GLY A 96 -7.55 -22.43 1.76
N THR A 97 -8.51 -21.88 1.02
CA THR A 97 -9.94 -22.22 1.14
C THR A 97 -10.46 -22.96 -0.09
N SER A 98 -11.69 -23.46 -0.01
CA SER A 98 -12.37 -24.17 -1.11
C SER A 98 -13.82 -23.70 -1.23
N TYR A 99 -14.06 -22.39 -1.14
CA TYR A 99 -15.41 -21.83 -1.33
C TYR A 99 -15.88 -22.04 -2.76
N THR A 100 -17.19 -22.20 -2.93
CA THR A 100 -17.84 -22.40 -4.24
C THR A 100 -18.74 -21.21 -4.55
N LEU A 101 -19.08 -21.04 -5.83
CA LEU A 101 -20.00 -19.99 -6.29
C LEU A 101 -21.47 -20.21 -5.85
N GLU A 102 -21.75 -21.30 -5.13
CA GLU A 102 -23.06 -21.60 -4.55
C GLU A 102 -23.42 -20.65 -3.40
N ILE A 103 -22.45 -19.93 -2.83
CA ILE A 103 -22.67 -18.91 -1.79
C ILE A 103 -23.10 -17.60 -2.46
N PRO A 104 -24.41 -17.25 -2.50
CA PRO A 104 -24.89 -16.19 -3.39
C PRO A 104 -24.35 -14.81 -3.03
N SER A 105 -24.22 -14.51 -1.73
CA SER A 105 -23.69 -13.23 -1.23
C SER A 105 -22.21 -13.03 -1.58
N MET A 106 -21.41 -14.10 -1.53
CA MET A 106 -20.01 -14.06 -1.97
C MET A 106 -19.93 -13.84 -3.47
N THR A 107 -20.71 -14.60 -4.25
CA THR A 107 -20.77 -14.50 -5.72
C THR A 107 -21.14 -13.08 -6.15
N SER A 108 -22.21 -12.49 -5.59
CA SER A 108 -22.60 -11.10 -5.88
C SER A 108 -21.51 -10.08 -5.50
N LEU A 109 -20.76 -10.30 -4.42
CA LEU A 109 -19.66 -9.43 -4.03
C LEU A 109 -18.50 -9.50 -5.04
N LEU A 110 -18.14 -10.69 -5.51
CA LEU A 110 -17.10 -10.90 -6.52
C LEU A 110 -17.50 -10.28 -7.88
N GLU A 111 -18.75 -10.45 -8.30
CA GLU A 111 -19.30 -9.79 -9.50
C GLU A 111 -19.24 -8.26 -9.41
N ALA A 112 -19.58 -7.71 -8.24
CA ALA A 112 -19.47 -6.28 -7.99
C ALA A 112 -18.02 -5.79 -8.06
N CYS A 113 -17.05 -6.60 -7.67
CA CYS A 113 -15.62 -6.30 -7.81
C CYS A 113 -15.18 -6.30 -9.29
N ILE A 114 -15.61 -7.27 -10.08
CA ILE A 114 -15.35 -7.31 -11.53
C ILE A 114 -15.97 -6.09 -12.23
N THR A 115 -17.22 -5.77 -11.91
CA THR A 115 -17.94 -4.60 -12.45
C THR A 115 -17.23 -3.29 -12.14
N LYS A 116 -16.60 -3.19 -10.96
CA LYS A 116 -15.77 -2.03 -10.56
C LYS A 116 -14.40 -1.99 -11.23
N LYS A 117 -14.08 -2.96 -12.10
CA LYS A 117 -12.80 -3.10 -12.80
C LYS A 117 -11.61 -3.16 -11.83
N TYR A 118 -11.78 -3.89 -10.74
CA TYR A 118 -10.68 -4.11 -9.80
C TYR A 118 -9.69 -5.11 -10.38
N ASP A 119 -8.42 -4.91 -10.03
CA ASP A 119 -7.41 -5.95 -10.16
C ASP A 119 -7.48 -6.92 -8.98
N PHE A 120 -6.87 -8.09 -9.13
CA PHE A 120 -6.90 -9.15 -8.14
C PHE A 120 -6.34 -8.69 -6.80
N GLY A 121 -5.23 -7.93 -6.78
CA GLY A 121 -4.65 -7.40 -5.56
C GLY A 121 -5.62 -6.51 -4.78
N THR A 122 -6.42 -5.70 -5.49
CA THR A 122 -7.43 -4.85 -4.85
C THR A 122 -8.54 -5.68 -4.23
N VAL A 123 -8.99 -6.74 -4.90
CA VAL A 123 -9.99 -7.65 -4.33
C VAL A 123 -9.42 -8.41 -3.13
N TYR A 124 -8.24 -9.01 -3.31
CA TYR A 124 -7.54 -9.76 -2.28
C TYR A 124 -7.31 -8.93 -1.01
N GLY A 125 -6.72 -7.73 -1.12
CA GLY A 125 -6.48 -6.85 0.02
C GLY A 125 -7.75 -6.33 0.69
N ARG A 126 -8.88 -6.26 -0.03
CA ARG A 126 -10.17 -5.85 0.54
C ARG A 126 -10.87 -6.96 1.30
N LEU A 127 -10.69 -8.22 0.89
CA LEU A 127 -11.47 -9.34 1.41
C LEU A 127 -10.68 -10.21 2.40
N ARG A 128 -9.36 -10.30 2.28
CA ARG A 128 -8.54 -11.25 3.05
C ARG A 128 -8.69 -11.13 4.57
N ALA A 129 -8.90 -9.91 5.10
CA ALA A 129 -9.11 -9.72 6.53
C ALA A 129 -10.41 -10.39 7.03
N ARG A 130 -11.43 -10.49 6.18
CA ARG A 130 -12.77 -10.99 6.52
C ARG A 130 -13.12 -12.29 5.81
N TRP A 131 -12.17 -12.88 5.09
CA TRP A 131 -12.39 -14.03 4.20
C TRP A 131 -12.87 -15.27 4.95
N PHE A 132 -12.29 -15.52 6.13
CA PHE A 132 -12.63 -16.67 6.97
C PHE A 132 -13.92 -16.46 7.81
N ASN A 133 -14.63 -15.35 7.62
CA ASN A 133 -15.90 -15.14 8.30
C ASN A 133 -17.00 -15.92 7.55
N GLU A 134 -17.61 -16.89 8.23
CA GLU A 134 -18.62 -17.77 7.65
C GLU A 134 -19.88 -17.03 7.21
N ASN A 135 -20.14 -15.83 7.74
CA ASN A 135 -21.33 -15.06 7.39
C ASN A 135 -21.09 -14.06 6.25
N TRP A 136 -21.05 -14.57 5.01
CA TRP A 136 -20.93 -13.76 3.80
C TRP A 136 -22.06 -12.73 3.61
N THR A 137 -23.23 -12.95 4.22
CA THR A 137 -24.38 -12.04 4.06
C THR A 137 -24.14 -10.67 4.69
N ILE A 138 -23.33 -10.60 5.76
CA ILE A 138 -23.10 -9.34 6.48
C ILE A 138 -21.84 -8.60 6.02
N ILE A 139 -20.90 -9.25 5.33
CA ILE A 139 -19.59 -8.66 5.00
C ILE A 139 -19.75 -7.36 4.19
N GLN A 140 -20.65 -7.35 3.21
CA GLN A 140 -20.90 -6.18 2.38
C GLN A 140 -21.46 -5.00 3.19
N ASP A 141 -22.42 -5.28 4.08
CA ASP A 141 -23.03 -4.27 4.95
C ASP A 141 -22.03 -3.74 5.97
N THR A 142 -21.20 -4.61 6.55
CA THR A 142 -20.13 -4.22 7.46
C THR A 142 -19.11 -3.31 6.75
N LEU A 143 -18.65 -3.67 5.56
CA LEU A 143 -17.74 -2.82 4.77
C LEU A 143 -18.36 -1.45 4.47
N GLN A 144 -19.66 -1.39 4.16
CA GLN A 144 -20.35 -0.14 3.89
C GLN A 144 -20.55 0.71 5.15
N LYS A 145 -20.81 0.07 6.30
CA LYS A 145 -20.89 0.70 7.61
C LYS A 145 -19.54 1.29 8.02
N ASP A 146 -18.46 0.52 7.94
CA ASP A 146 -17.11 0.96 8.33
C ASP A 146 -16.63 2.14 7.48
N LYS A 147 -16.89 2.08 6.17
CA LYS A 147 -16.62 3.21 5.26
C LYS A 147 -17.38 4.47 5.65
N THR A 148 -18.62 4.33 6.11
CA THR A 148 -19.47 5.46 6.53
C THR A 148 -18.95 6.03 7.85
N ASN A 149 -18.61 5.16 8.79
CA ASN A 149 -18.03 5.52 10.08
C ASN A 149 -16.70 6.28 9.92
N ASP A 150 -15.77 5.78 9.11
CA ASP A 150 -14.49 6.47 8.84
C ASP A 150 -14.73 7.87 8.24
N ARG A 151 -15.67 7.99 7.30
CA ARG A 151 -16.02 9.28 6.70
C ARG A 151 -16.58 10.25 7.73
N ASP A 152 -17.46 9.80 8.61
CA ASP A 152 -18.13 10.66 9.58
C ASP A 152 -17.20 11.03 10.74
N MET A 153 -16.34 10.12 11.19
CA MET A 153 -15.23 10.39 12.11
C MET A 153 -14.35 11.52 11.58
N ARG A 154 -13.87 11.41 10.33
CA ARG A 154 -12.99 12.44 9.73
C ARG A 154 -13.67 13.79 9.53
N LYS A 155 -14.98 13.81 9.29
CA LYS A 155 -15.76 15.07 9.26
C LYS A 155 -15.86 15.71 10.64
N LYS A 156 -16.07 14.92 11.69
CA LYS A 156 -16.13 15.40 13.08
C LYS A 156 -14.78 15.88 13.58
N ALA A 157 -13.68 15.29 13.11
CA ALA A 157 -12.33 15.69 13.47
C ALA A 157 -11.92 17.07 12.93
N LEU A 158 -12.53 17.55 11.84
CA LEU A 158 -12.20 18.84 11.20
C LEU A 158 -13.42 19.77 11.16
N VAL A 159 -13.54 20.67 12.14
CA VAL A 159 -14.67 21.60 12.28
C VAL A 159 -14.20 23.05 12.17
N GLY A 160 -14.79 23.82 11.25
CA GLY A 160 -14.44 25.23 11.08
C GLY A 160 -12.97 25.48 10.74
N GLY A 161 -12.29 24.50 10.13
CA GLY A 161 -10.85 24.56 9.83
C GLY A 161 -9.93 24.26 11.01
N ARG A 162 -10.48 23.85 12.16
CA ARG A 162 -9.72 23.40 13.33
C ARG A 162 -9.80 21.88 13.46
N ILE A 163 -8.69 21.28 13.90
CA ILE A 163 -8.63 19.86 14.20
C ILE A 163 -9.01 19.67 15.67
N ASN A 164 -10.14 19.02 15.89
CA ASN A 164 -10.69 18.78 17.23
C ASN A 164 -10.21 17.44 17.81
N ASP A 165 -9.73 16.54 16.97
CA ASP A 165 -9.25 15.22 17.35
C ASP A 165 -7.93 14.93 16.61
N LEU A 166 -6.88 14.70 17.39
CA LEU A 166 -5.54 14.39 16.87
C LEU A 166 -5.29 12.88 16.76
N HIS A 167 -6.16 12.04 17.33
CA HIS A 167 -6.06 10.58 17.35
C HIS A 167 -6.76 9.98 16.13
N ILE A 168 -6.43 10.52 14.96
CA ILE A 168 -7.02 10.09 13.70
C ILE A 168 -6.03 9.23 12.94
N ASN A 169 -6.37 7.94 12.87
CA ASN A 169 -5.64 6.96 12.09
C ASN A 169 -5.57 7.34 10.59
N PRO A 170 -4.51 6.93 9.87
CA PRO A 170 -4.33 7.28 8.47
C PRO A 170 -5.47 6.73 7.60
N ARG A 171 -5.79 7.40 6.49
CA ARG A 171 -6.85 6.94 5.57
C ARG A 171 -6.56 5.59 4.96
N ARG A 172 -5.29 5.31 4.75
CA ARG A 172 -4.80 4.26 3.87
C ARG A 172 -3.52 3.67 4.42
N VAL A 173 -3.30 2.43 4.05
CA VAL A 173 -2.15 1.61 4.42
C VAL A 173 -1.76 0.76 3.24
N TRP A 174 -0.47 0.50 3.06
CA TRP A 174 0.03 -0.45 2.08
C TRP A 174 -0.06 -1.85 2.67
N ASP A 175 -0.96 -2.66 2.12
CA ASP A 175 -1.01 -4.08 2.39
C ASP A 175 0.06 -4.78 1.55
N LEU A 176 1.10 -5.25 2.22
CA LEU A 176 2.23 -5.92 1.57
C LEU A 176 1.84 -7.27 1.01
N TYR A 177 0.80 -7.91 1.54
CA TYR A 177 0.37 -9.22 1.07
C TYR A 177 -0.34 -9.11 -0.27
N SER A 178 -1.20 -8.10 -0.44
CA SER A 178 -1.89 -7.80 -1.71
C SER A 178 -1.10 -6.92 -2.68
N ASN A 179 -0.02 -6.30 -2.22
CA ASN A 179 0.68 -5.23 -2.92
C ASN A 179 -0.24 -4.06 -3.31
N ARG A 180 -1.17 -3.67 -2.44
CA ARG A 180 -2.10 -2.57 -2.69
C ARG A 180 -2.22 -1.64 -1.51
N VAL A 181 -2.38 -0.35 -1.80
CA VAL A 181 -2.80 0.65 -0.84
C VAL A 181 -4.32 0.53 -0.66
N ILE A 182 -4.72 0.05 0.51
CA ILE A 182 -6.12 -0.16 0.88
C ILE A 182 -6.56 0.86 1.93
N PRO A 183 -7.86 1.18 2.03
CA PRO A 183 -8.38 1.97 3.14
C PRO A 183 -8.18 1.24 4.48
N LEU A 184 -7.72 1.96 5.50
CA LEU A 184 -7.42 1.35 6.82
C LEU A 184 -8.65 0.74 7.48
N TRP A 185 -9.83 1.36 7.32
CA TRP A 185 -11.10 0.90 7.91
C TRP A 185 -11.56 -0.50 7.46
N ILE A 186 -10.93 -1.07 6.42
CA ILE A 186 -11.20 -2.45 5.98
C ILE A 186 -10.63 -3.47 6.97
N LEU A 187 -9.55 -3.10 7.66
CA LEU A 187 -8.95 -3.93 8.69
C LEU A 187 -9.90 -4.10 9.86
N HIS A 188 -9.79 -5.23 10.55
CA HIS A 188 -10.43 -5.36 11.85
C HIS A 188 -9.88 -4.31 12.83
N PRO A 189 -10.71 -3.78 13.76
CA PRO A 189 -10.29 -2.72 14.68
C PRO A 189 -8.98 -3.03 15.43
N GLU A 190 -8.77 -4.28 15.86
CA GLU A 190 -7.56 -4.69 16.56
C GLU A 190 -6.27 -4.64 15.71
N ARG A 191 -6.41 -4.49 14.39
CA ARG A 191 -5.30 -4.35 13.43
C ARG A 191 -5.14 -2.93 12.89
N GLN A 192 -5.91 -1.96 13.38
CA GLN A 192 -5.81 -0.57 12.91
C GLN A 192 -4.74 0.22 13.68
N GLU A 193 -4.38 -0.21 14.88
CA GLU A 193 -3.47 0.50 15.79
C GLU A 193 -2.75 -0.43 16.77
N GLY A 194 -1.79 0.11 17.51
CA GLY A 194 -1.04 -0.62 18.53
C GLY A 194 -0.07 -1.67 17.96
N PRO A 195 0.33 -2.67 18.77
CA PRO A 195 1.39 -3.62 18.39
C PRO A 195 1.00 -4.56 17.23
N ASN A 196 -0.30 -4.77 17.02
CA ASN A 196 -0.85 -5.57 15.91
C ASN A 196 -1.26 -4.70 14.71
N GLY A 197 -1.09 -3.39 14.81
CA GLY A 197 -1.41 -2.42 13.77
C GLY A 197 -0.39 -2.40 12.64
N PRO A 198 -0.55 -1.47 11.67
CA PRO A 198 0.42 -1.30 10.61
C PRO A 198 1.77 -0.86 11.17
N TRP A 199 2.85 -1.33 10.54
CA TRP A 199 4.17 -0.75 10.77
C TRP A 199 4.25 0.59 10.05
N ALA A 200 5.21 1.43 10.42
CA ALA A 200 5.48 2.67 9.71
C ALA A 200 6.88 2.68 9.11
N VAL A 201 7.04 3.38 8.00
CA VAL A 201 8.35 3.68 7.43
C VAL A 201 8.58 5.18 7.53
N SER A 202 9.64 5.56 8.22
CA SER A 202 10.14 6.94 8.22
C SER A 202 11.43 6.99 7.41
N HIS A 203 11.56 8.02 6.56
CA HIS A 203 12.66 8.09 5.62
C HIS A 203 13.14 9.53 5.35
N ALA A 204 14.42 9.67 5.04
CA ALA A 204 14.96 10.96 4.61
C ALA A 204 14.35 11.38 3.26
N TRP A 205 14.23 12.69 3.08
CA TRP A 205 13.70 13.27 1.85
C TRP A 205 14.84 13.61 0.90
N MET A 206 14.86 13.03 -0.30
CA MET A 206 15.93 13.33 -1.27
C MET A 206 15.77 14.72 -1.91
N ALA A 207 16.81 15.28 -2.53
CA ALA A 207 16.62 16.47 -3.38
C ALA A 207 15.68 16.15 -4.56
N ILE A 208 14.93 17.13 -5.09
CA ILE A 208 13.92 16.88 -6.16
C ILE A 208 14.58 16.25 -7.39
N GLU A 209 15.81 16.66 -7.68
CA GLU A 209 16.64 16.24 -8.80
C GLU A 209 17.08 14.77 -8.69
N ARG A 210 17.09 14.23 -7.47
CA ARG A 210 17.41 12.83 -7.14
C ARG A 210 16.17 11.95 -6.99
N ARG A 211 14.98 12.52 -7.15
CA ARG A 211 13.71 11.78 -7.13
C ARG A 211 13.20 11.52 -8.55
N GLN A 212 12.36 10.51 -8.66
CA GLN A 212 11.51 10.25 -9.81
C GLN A 212 10.05 10.15 -9.37
N SER A 213 9.15 10.41 -10.31
CA SER A 213 7.71 10.40 -10.10
C SER A 213 7.12 9.15 -10.75
N VAL A 214 6.73 8.16 -9.94
CA VAL A 214 6.35 6.83 -10.43
C VAL A 214 4.84 6.63 -10.36
N TRP A 215 4.22 6.32 -11.49
CA TRP A 215 2.85 5.81 -11.55
C TRP A 215 2.86 4.30 -11.32
N THR A 216 2.04 3.80 -10.40
CA THR A 216 2.06 2.39 -10.01
C THR A 216 0.65 1.86 -9.77
N PRO A 217 0.40 0.57 -10.06
CA PRO A 217 -0.86 -0.09 -9.70
C PRO A 217 -1.02 -0.22 -8.18
N ILE A 218 0.06 -0.12 -7.39
CA ILE A 218 0.03 -0.25 -5.92
C ILE A 218 -0.99 0.72 -5.30
N ASN A 219 -1.06 1.97 -5.76
CA ASN A 219 -2.06 2.94 -5.31
C ASN A 219 -3.26 3.10 -6.27
N GLY A 220 -3.40 2.17 -7.21
CA GLY A 220 -4.42 2.17 -8.26
C GLY A 220 -4.26 3.31 -9.26
N TYR A 221 -3.02 3.72 -9.56
CA TYR A 221 -2.71 4.83 -10.48
C TYR A 221 -3.43 6.13 -10.13
N LYS A 222 -3.64 6.38 -8.83
CA LYS A 222 -4.43 7.54 -8.37
C LYS A 222 -3.59 8.81 -8.22
N TRP A 223 -2.31 8.67 -7.93
CA TRP A 223 -1.31 9.74 -7.86
C TRP A 223 0.07 9.17 -8.16
N PRO A 224 1.01 9.96 -8.67
CA PRO A 224 2.39 9.51 -8.80
C PRO A 224 3.10 9.54 -7.44
N ILE A 225 4.11 8.70 -7.26
CA ILE A 225 4.85 8.55 -6.01
C ILE A 225 6.26 9.13 -6.19
N PRO A 226 6.68 10.08 -5.34
CA PRO A 226 8.04 10.59 -5.34
C PRO A 226 8.96 9.62 -4.59
N ILE A 227 9.80 8.88 -5.31
CA ILE A 227 10.82 8.00 -4.72
C ILE A 227 12.22 8.34 -5.27
N PRO A 228 13.32 7.96 -4.60
CA PRO A 228 14.65 8.08 -5.19
C PRO A 228 14.76 7.36 -6.54
N LYS A 229 15.63 7.87 -7.44
CA LYS A 229 15.85 7.27 -8.78
C LYS A 229 16.38 5.84 -8.73
N ASP A 230 17.14 5.54 -7.69
CA ASP A 230 17.75 4.25 -7.36
C ASP A 230 16.83 3.36 -6.49
N ALA A 231 15.67 3.85 -6.05
CA ALA A 231 14.74 3.08 -5.24
C ALA A 231 13.77 2.22 -6.05
N ASN A 232 13.37 1.09 -5.48
CA ASN A 232 12.42 0.17 -6.10
C ASN A 232 11.35 -0.29 -5.10
N LEU A 233 10.07 -0.07 -5.42
CA LEU A 233 8.95 -0.40 -4.52
C LEU A 233 8.85 -1.91 -4.24
N ASP A 234 9.17 -2.78 -5.20
CA ASP A 234 9.15 -4.23 -4.94
C ASP A 234 10.27 -4.65 -3.98
N ARG A 235 11.46 -4.03 -4.07
CA ARG A 235 12.57 -4.28 -3.13
C ARG A 235 12.20 -3.83 -1.72
N ILE A 236 11.57 -2.66 -1.60
CA ILE A 236 11.05 -2.16 -0.32
C ILE A 236 9.97 -3.10 0.22
N ARG A 237 9.07 -3.60 -0.63
CA ARG A 237 8.05 -4.59 -0.25
C ARG A 237 8.70 -5.85 0.33
N ASN A 238 9.67 -6.42 -0.38
CA ASN A 238 10.38 -7.64 0.03
C ASN A 238 11.11 -7.44 1.36
N GLU A 239 11.81 -6.32 1.52
CA GLU A 239 12.48 -5.96 2.78
C GLU A 239 11.49 -5.92 3.94
N MET A 240 10.36 -5.21 3.78
CA MET A 240 9.35 -5.12 4.83
C MET A 240 8.69 -6.48 5.12
N LEU A 241 8.44 -7.31 4.10
CA LEU A 241 7.93 -8.68 4.28
C LEU A 241 8.93 -9.56 5.03
N ASN A 242 10.22 -9.47 4.71
CA ASN A 242 11.30 -10.21 5.38
C ASN A 242 11.46 -9.79 6.85
N LEU A 243 11.19 -8.52 7.18
CA LEU A 243 11.11 -8.05 8.56
C LEU A 243 9.85 -8.54 9.30
N GLY A 244 8.88 -9.11 8.60
CA GLY A 244 7.64 -9.64 9.15
C GLY A 244 6.46 -8.66 9.14
N ALA A 245 6.56 -7.54 8.40
CA ALA A 245 5.44 -6.62 8.26
C ALA A 245 4.36 -7.20 7.34
N GLU A 246 3.10 -7.02 7.73
CA GLU A 246 1.93 -7.35 6.90
C GLU A 246 1.34 -6.08 6.27
N TYR A 247 1.21 -5.02 7.08
CA TYR A 247 0.69 -3.72 6.69
C TYR A 247 1.71 -2.64 7.01
N VAL A 248 1.91 -1.71 6.08
CA VAL A 248 2.87 -0.62 6.21
C VAL A 248 2.23 0.71 5.88
N TRP A 249 2.35 1.67 6.78
CA TRP A 249 2.15 3.07 6.47
C TRP A 249 3.45 3.66 5.93
N LEU A 250 3.40 4.15 4.70
CA LEU A 250 4.49 4.85 4.03
C LEU A 250 3.89 6.10 3.39
N ASP A 251 4.29 7.28 3.86
CA ASP A 251 3.71 8.59 3.53
C ASP A 251 3.57 8.83 2.01
N VAL A 252 4.63 8.57 1.23
CA VAL A 252 4.63 8.76 -0.23
C VAL A 252 3.62 7.86 -0.94
N LEU A 253 3.31 6.70 -0.36
CA LEU A 253 2.38 5.71 -0.91
C LEU A 253 0.94 5.91 -0.38
N CYS A 254 0.79 6.21 0.91
CA CYS A 254 -0.49 6.20 1.63
C CYS A 254 -1.16 7.58 1.63
N LEU A 255 -0.39 8.67 1.56
CA LEU A 255 -0.92 10.01 1.34
C LEU A 255 -0.97 10.31 -0.16
N ARG A 256 -2.04 11.00 -0.56
CA ARG A 256 -2.15 11.47 -1.94
C ARG A 256 -1.08 12.52 -2.20
N GLN A 257 -0.25 12.26 -3.21
CA GLN A 257 0.84 13.16 -3.59
C GLN A 257 0.42 14.13 -4.69
N ARG A 258 1.17 15.23 -4.82
CA ARG A 258 0.99 16.20 -5.90
C ARG A 258 1.34 15.57 -7.25
N GLY A 259 0.67 16.01 -8.31
CA GLY A 259 0.92 15.53 -9.68
C GLY A 259 -0.16 14.60 -10.20
N GLY A 260 -1.37 14.66 -9.63
CA GLY A 260 -2.49 13.78 -10.01
C GLY A 260 -3.05 14.02 -11.42
N GLY A 261 -2.57 15.02 -12.14
CA GLY A 261 -2.90 15.29 -13.55
C GLY A 261 -4.23 16.01 -13.80
N SER A 262 -5.10 16.18 -12.79
CA SER A 262 -6.35 16.95 -12.91
C SER A 262 -6.59 17.86 -11.70
N TRP A 263 -7.28 18.98 -11.95
CA TRP A 263 -7.66 19.94 -10.91
C TRP A 263 -8.49 19.28 -9.80
N CYS A 264 -9.45 18.42 -10.16
CA CYS A 264 -10.27 17.69 -9.18
C CYS A 264 -9.43 16.80 -8.25
N ARG A 265 -8.38 16.16 -8.77
CA ARG A 265 -7.47 15.32 -7.96
C ARG A 265 -6.61 16.16 -7.02
N GLU A 266 -6.15 17.33 -7.46
CA GLU A 266 -5.41 18.27 -6.60
C GLU A 266 -6.30 18.89 -5.52
N LEU A 267 -7.55 19.23 -5.85
CA LEU A 267 -8.53 19.70 -4.86
C LEU A 267 -8.84 18.61 -3.82
N LEU A 268 -9.00 17.37 -4.26
CA LEU A 268 -9.19 16.23 -3.36
C LEU A 268 -7.97 16.05 -2.44
N ARG A 269 -6.76 16.11 -2.98
CA ARG A 269 -5.52 16.07 -2.18
C ARG A 269 -5.49 17.17 -1.13
N ALA A 270 -5.71 18.42 -1.55
CA ALA A 270 -5.72 19.56 -0.64
C ALA A 270 -6.76 19.40 0.46
N ASN A 271 -7.93 18.82 0.16
CA ASN A 271 -8.95 18.54 1.15
C ASN A 271 -8.58 17.39 2.10
N GLU A 272 -8.01 16.30 1.60
CA GLU A 272 -7.50 15.20 2.45
C GLU A 272 -6.41 15.73 3.40
N TRP A 273 -5.48 16.54 2.89
CA TRP A 273 -4.33 17.05 3.65
C TRP A 273 -4.68 18.00 4.80
N LYS A 274 -5.84 18.66 4.77
CA LYS A 274 -6.30 19.52 5.89
C LYS A 274 -6.38 18.77 7.21
N LEU A 275 -6.66 17.47 7.16
CA LEU A 275 -6.69 16.59 8.32
C LEU A 275 -5.46 15.70 8.33
N ASP A 276 -5.24 14.97 7.24
CA ASP A 276 -4.32 13.83 7.24
C ASP A 276 -2.89 14.22 7.58
N VAL A 277 -2.37 15.34 7.05
CA VAL A 277 -0.97 15.75 7.28
C VAL A 277 -0.75 16.10 8.76
N ALA A 278 -1.72 16.76 9.39
CA ALA A 278 -1.59 17.20 10.77
C ALA A 278 -1.78 16.08 11.80
N THR A 279 -2.39 14.95 11.41
CA THR A 279 -2.63 13.82 12.32
C THR A 279 -1.71 12.63 12.06
N ILE A 280 -0.74 12.72 11.14
CA ILE A 280 0.11 11.55 10.83
C ILE A 280 0.94 11.05 12.01
N GLY A 281 1.31 11.94 12.93
CA GLY A 281 2.13 11.58 14.10
C GLY A 281 1.47 10.48 14.92
N HIS A 282 0.13 10.39 14.91
CA HIS A 282 -0.60 9.33 15.59
C HIS A 282 -0.23 7.93 15.08
N MET A 283 0.04 7.78 13.78
CA MET A 283 0.44 6.49 13.20
C MET A 283 1.74 5.96 13.79
N TYR A 284 2.67 6.84 14.17
CA TYR A 284 3.96 6.43 14.70
C TYR A 284 3.91 6.10 16.20
N GLN A 285 2.85 6.52 16.90
CA GLN A 285 2.66 6.25 18.31
C GLN A 285 2.38 4.76 18.53
N GLY A 286 3.34 4.05 19.14
CA GLY A 286 3.21 2.62 19.45
C GLY A 286 3.39 1.69 18.24
N ALA A 287 3.58 2.22 17.04
CA ALA A 287 3.91 1.42 15.87
C ALA A 287 5.37 0.98 15.89
N LYS A 288 5.63 -0.17 15.25
CA LYS A 288 6.98 -0.55 14.87
C LYS A 288 7.42 0.26 13.65
N VAL A 289 8.56 0.94 13.74
CA VAL A 289 8.99 1.90 12.72
C VAL A 289 10.32 1.49 12.08
N VAL A 290 10.37 1.48 10.76
CA VAL A 290 11.59 1.21 10.00
C VAL A 290 12.19 2.52 9.50
N TYR A 291 13.43 2.80 9.88
CA TYR A 291 14.14 4.05 9.57
C TYR A 291 15.06 3.91 8.36
N ASN A 292 14.68 4.57 7.28
CA ASN A 292 15.50 4.75 6.08
C ASN A 292 16.24 6.10 6.16
N LEU A 293 17.32 6.15 6.94
CA LEU A 293 18.02 7.39 7.29
C LEU A 293 18.69 8.08 6.09
N SER A 294 19.11 7.32 5.08
CA SER A 294 19.81 7.83 3.88
C SER A 294 18.90 7.99 2.66
N GLY A 295 17.59 7.83 2.85
CA GLY A 295 16.56 7.93 1.83
C GLY A 295 15.81 6.61 1.64
N LEU A 296 14.54 6.71 1.23
CA LEU A 296 13.66 5.55 1.06
C LEU A 296 14.28 4.52 0.12
N GLY A 297 14.52 3.31 0.63
CA GLY A 297 15.02 2.22 -0.20
C GLY A 297 16.51 2.32 -0.55
N ARG A 298 17.32 3.13 0.17
CA ARG A 298 18.76 3.29 -0.07
C ARG A 298 19.57 2.72 1.10
N PRO A 299 20.73 2.08 0.85
CA PRO A 299 21.61 1.57 1.90
C PRO A 299 21.90 2.63 2.97
N LEU A 300 22.07 2.19 4.22
CA LEU A 300 22.49 3.09 5.28
C LEU A 300 23.90 3.61 4.96
N GLY A 301 23.98 4.92 4.75
CA GLY A 301 25.23 5.63 4.52
C GLY A 301 25.23 6.94 5.32
N LEU A 302 26.32 7.18 6.03
CA LEU A 302 26.56 8.43 6.76
C LEU A 302 27.69 9.18 6.05
N ASP A 303 27.33 10.09 5.17
CA ASP A 303 28.27 11.12 4.69
C ASP A 303 28.14 12.35 5.61
N ALA A 304 29.25 12.93 6.03
CA ALA A 304 29.29 14.18 6.78
C ALA A 304 28.54 15.31 6.04
N ALA A 305 28.63 15.34 4.69
CA ALA A 305 27.87 16.29 3.88
C ALA A 305 26.34 16.07 3.98
N ASP A 306 25.91 14.81 4.08
CA ASP A 306 24.48 14.47 4.25
C ASP A 306 23.98 14.85 5.64
N LEU A 307 24.78 14.72 6.71
CA LEU A 307 24.40 15.14 8.06
C LEU A 307 24.13 16.65 8.18
N HIS A 308 24.79 17.47 7.36
CA HIS A 308 24.56 18.91 7.30
C HIS A 308 23.39 19.32 6.39
N ASN A 309 22.86 18.39 5.59
CA ASN A 309 21.75 18.66 4.68
C ASN A 309 20.45 18.93 5.47
N PRO A 310 19.71 20.02 5.18
CA PRO A 310 18.40 20.27 5.80
C PRO A 310 17.37 19.16 5.60
N ARG A 311 17.57 18.30 4.60
CA ARG A 311 16.70 17.15 4.31
C ARG A 311 17.14 15.85 4.99
N CYS A 312 18.28 15.88 5.67
CA CYS A 312 18.75 14.80 6.53
C CYS A 312 17.66 14.43 7.53
N TRP A 313 17.52 13.13 7.80
CA TRP A 313 16.54 12.62 8.75
C TRP A 313 16.66 13.31 10.13
N PHE A 314 17.88 13.49 10.63
CA PHE A 314 18.16 14.09 11.94
C PHE A 314 17.87 15.59 12.04
N ARG A 315 17.75 16.30 10.91
CA ARG A 315 17.57 17.77 10.87
C ARG A 315 16.15 18.22 10.63
N ARG A 316 15.21 17.28 10.43
CA ARG A 316 13.83 17.61 10.12
C ARG A 316 13.02 17.70 11.40
N ALA A 317 12.45 18.87 11.68
CA ALA A 317 11.51 19.03 12.80
C ALA A 317 10.33 18.03 12.76
N TRP A 318 9.98 17.56 11.57
CA TRP A 318 8.93 16.58 11.36
C TRP A 318 9.28 15.18 11.87
N THR A 319 10.55 14.77 11.87
CA THR A 319 10.95 13.40 12.26
C THR A 319 10.80 13.14 13.75
N LEU A 320 10.69 14.18 14.59
CA LEU A 320 10.35 14.02 16.00
C LEU A 320 9.00 13.32 16.21
N GLN A 321 8.05 13.52 15.31
CA GLN A 321 6.75 12.83 15.36
C GLN A 321 6.82 11.39 14.83
N GLU A 322 7.94 11.01 14.22
CA GLU A 322 8.17 9.71 13.57
C GLU A 322 9.07 8.79 14.41
N THR A 323 9.54 9.28 15.57
CA THR A 323 10.36 8.51 16.50
C THR A 323 9.52 7.48 17.26
N SER A 324 10.04 6.27 17.41
CA SER A 324 9.43 5.17 18.16
C SER A 324 10.49 4.40 18.92
N ALA A 325 10.17 3.98 20.14
CA ALA A 325 11.02 3.09 20.93
C ALA A 325 11.15 1.71 20.27
N ASN A 326 10.16 1.31 19.46
CA ASN A 326 10.17 0.05 18.72
C ASN A 326 10.57 0.34 17.27
N HIS A 327 11.86 0.57 17.02
CA HIS A 327 12.37 0.88 15.69
C HIS A 327 13.40 -0.13 15.19
N ILE A 328 13.54 -0.18 13.87
CA ILE A 328 14.59 -0.91 13.14
C ILE A 328 15.26 0.08 12.20
N ILE A 329 16.59 0.09 12.16
CA ILE A 329 17.32 0.84 11.14
C ILE A 329 17.35 -0.01 9.87
N ALA A 330 16.74 0.49 8.80
CA ALA A 330 16.73 -0.23 7.53
C ALA A 330 18.12 -0.19 6.89
N ARG A 331 18.44 -1.31 6.22
CA ARG A 331 19.62 -1.45 5.35
C ARG A 331 20.93 -1.15 6.06
N ASP A 332 20.95 -1.52 7.34
CA ASP A 332 22.19 -1.76 8.05
C ASP A 332 22.88 -2.98 7.43
N THR A 333 24.17 -2.85 7.16
CA THR A 333 25.00 -3.87 6.51
C THR A 333 26.16 -4.19 7.44
N GLU A 334 26.77 -5.37 7.39
CA GLU A 334 27.89 -5.70 8.29
C GLU A 334 29.05 -4.69 8.20
N ASP A 335 29.33 -4.16 7.00
CA ASP A 335 30.31 -3.08 6.79
C ASP A 335 29.71 -1.66 6.95
N GLY A 336 28.50 -1.59 7.51
CA GLY A 336 27.71 -0.39 7.65
C GLY A 336 28.19 0.51 8.78
N PRO A 337 27.78 1.79 8.79
CA PRO A 337 28.28 2.76 9.75
C PRO A 337 27.92 2.46 11.21
N LEU A 338 26.98 1.55 11.47
CA LEU A 338 26.62 1.12 12.83
C LEU A 338 27.59 0.07 13.40
N HIS A 339 28.43 -0.54 12.56
CA HIS A 339 29.38 -1.58 12.92
C HIS A 339 30.84 -1.12 12.84
N ALA A 340 31.08 0.13 12.45
CA ALA A 340 32.43 0.70 12.41
C ALA A 340 33.02 0.81 13.84
N GLU A 341 34.28 0.40 14.00
CA GLU A 341 34.99 0.58 15.27
C GLU A 341 35.21 2.09 15.57
N PRO A 342 35.14 2.51 16.85
CA PRO A 342 35.21 3.91 17.28
C PRO A 342 36.48 4.68 16.89
#